data_AF-A0A1B9NT36-F1
#
_entry.id   AF-A0A1B9NT36-F1
#
_cell.length_a   1.000
_cell.length_b   1.000
_cell.length_c   1.000
_cell.angle_alpha   90.00
_cell.angle_beta   90.00
_cell.angle_gamma   90.00
#
_symmetry.space_group_name_H-M   'P 1'
#
loop_
_entity.id
_entity.type
_entity.pdbx_description
1 polymer ?
#
loop_
_entity_poly.entity_id
_entity_poly.type
_entity_poly.pdbx_seq_one_letter_code
_entity_poly.pdbx_strand_id
1 'polypeptide(L)'
;MALMNKLVEVFPTRPLKVMNLKQEGSMHQIRRLLAAIILFALALFMAIRNYPGLIDDYKISQNPVVVDYDVEGTCRARRIVDNCSVKITTDTGQVIKRDYTFIGGKKGNYQVVTVASADDPSLVTINLAIDNMRTVFLTTTVLILLLLLVTWMSLGCFLRTHKMIKVIKEINGQKLTPVIVPVKLVSYGKIITALYRASNAQGINAKYAANFNKDSNGGPIIIGDKIRNKCNVLAVVGESNSVPILLDQEFMRCDFTYNEMQALKEALS
;
A
#
# COMPACT_ATOMS: atom_id res chain seq x y z
N MET A 1 29.73 1.77 -28.99
CA MET A 1 30.64 2.88 -28.61
C MET A 1 30.36 4.14 -29.41
N ALA A 2 30.28 4.09 -30.74
CA ALA A 2 30.02 5.28 -31.58
C ALA A 2 28.81 6.13 -31.15
N LEU A 3 27.67 5.51 -30.85
CA LEU A 3 26.46 6.22 -30.41
C LEU A 3 26.64 6.94 -29.07
N MET A 4 27.34 6.33 -28.10
CA MET A 4 27.58 6.97 -26.80
C MET A 4 28.49 8.18 -26.94
N ASN A 5 29.54 8.08 -27.76
CA ASN A 5 30.46 9.19 -27.99
C ASN A 5 29.73 10.37 -28.66
N LYS A 6 28.90 10.08 -29.68
CA LYS A 6 28.04 11.09 -30.32
C LYS A 6 27.07 11.74 -29.33
N LEU A 7 26.48 10.95 -28.42
CA LEU A 7 25.59 11.46 -27.39
C LEU A 7 26.32 12.34 -26.37
N VAL A 8 27.52 11.95 -25.93
CA VAL A 8 28.34 12.73 -24.99
C VAL A 8 28.77 14.07 -25.59
N GLU A 9 29.10 14.10 -26.89
CA GLU A 9 29.46 15.34 -27.61
C GLU A 9 28.29 16.32 -27.73
N VAL A 10 27.08 15.80 -27.94
CA VAL A 10 25.87 16.60 -28.12
C VAL A 10 25.18 16.93 -26.78
N PHE A 11 25.55 16.26 -25.70
CA PHE A 11 24.90 16.44 -24.41
C PHE A 11 25.20 17.83 -23.81
N PRO A 12 24.21 18.51 -23.22
CA PRO A 12 24.43 19.81 -22.61
C PRO A 12 25.50 19.76 -21.51
N THR A 13 26.49 20.64 -21.60
CA THR A 13 27.55 20.79 -20.57
C THR A 13 27.16 21.75 -19.45
N ARG A 14 26.01 22.43 -19.60
CA ARG A 14 25.42 23.31 -18.58
C ARG A 14 24.74 22.49 -17.48
N PRO A 15 24.59 23.04 -16.26
CA PRO A 15 23.79 22.40 -15.23
C PRO A 15 22.33 22.27 -15.70
N LEU A 16 21.78 21.06 -15.54
CA LEU A 16 20.39 20.75 -15.89
C LEU A 16 19.56 20.60 -14.63
N LYS A 17 18.35 21.16 -14.64
CA LYS A 17 17.34 20.92 -13.62
C LYS A 17 16.54 19.68 -13.98
N VAL A 18 16.55 18.70 -13.09
CA VAL A 18 15.68 17.54 -13.22
C VAL A 18 14.28 17.95 -12.80
N MET A 19 13.33 17.90 -13.73
CA MET A 19 11.95 18.23 -13.45
C MET A 19 11.39 17.19 -12.48
N ASN A 20 10.70 17.65 -11.43
CA ASN A 20 9.97 16.76 -10.55
C ASN A 20 9.02 15.92 -11.40
N LEU A 21 9.11 14.59 -11.28
CA LEU A 21 8.26 13.68 -12.04
C LEU A 21 6.80 14.09 -11.84
N LYS A 22 6.12 14.52 -12.92
CA LYS A 22 4.74 15.07 -12.89
C LYS A 22 3.73 14.11 -12.22
N GLN A 23 4.06 12.82 -12.21
CA GLN A 23 3.30 11.75 -11.55
C GLN A 23 3.49 11.70 -10.02
N GLU A 24 4.30 12.60 -9.44
CA GLU A 24 4.69 12.67 -8.02
C GLU A 24 4.36 14.03 -7.39
N GLY A 25 3.25 14.66 -7.77
CA GLY A 25 2.77 15.85 -7.07
C GLY A 25 2.68 15.60 -5.56
N SER A 26 3.31 16.48 -4.76
CA SER A 26 3.37 16.41 -3.28
C SER A 26 2.00 16.11 -2.65
N MET A 27 0.93 16.68 -3.22
CA MET A 27 -0.45 16.48 -2.77
C MET A 27 -0.91 15.01 -2.86
N HIS A 28 -0.53 14.26 -3.91
CA HIS A 28 -0.89 12.84 -4.04
C HIS A 28 -0.17 11.99 -2.99
N GLN A 29 1.07 12.34 -2.64
CA GLN A 29 1.86 11.64 -1.64
C GLN A 29 1.29 11.86 -0.23
N ILE A 30 0.97 13.10 0.10
CA ILE A 30 0.31 13.46 1.38
C ILE A 30 -1.03 12.74 1.48
N ARG A 31 -1.87 12.79 0.44
CA ARG A 31 -3.16 12.09 0.42
C ARG A 31 -3.02 10.58 0.65
N ARG A 32 -2.03 9.95 0.02
CA ARG A 32 -1.76 8.51 0.20
C ARG A 32 -1.32 8.19 1.62
N LEU A 33 -0.45 9.01 2.22
CA LEU A 33 0.03 8.81 3.58
C LEU A 33 -1.10 9.01 4.60
N LEU A 34 -1.93 10.04 4.42
CA LEU A 34 -3.09 10.33 5.25
C LEU A 34 -4.13 9.20 5.17
N ALA A 35 -4.38 8.68 3.96
CA ALA A 35 -5.23 7.49 3.78
C ALA A 35 -4.67 6.25 4.50
N ALA A 36 -3.35 6.02 4.44
CA ALA A 36 -2.73 4.90 5.14
C ALA A 36 -2.86 5.03 6.68
N ILE A 37 -2.72 6.24 7.23
CA ILE A 37 -2.93 6.50 8.66
C ILE A 37 -4.38 6.19 9.06
N ILE A 38 -5.36 6.63 8.26
CA ILE A 38 -6.78 6.36 8.52
C ILE A 38 -7.06 4.85 8.51
N LEU A 39 -6.54 4.12 7.52
CA LEU A 39 -6.72 2.67 7.44
C LEU A 39 -6.06 1.93 8.62
N PHE A 40 -4.91 2.40 9.08
CA PHE A 40 -4.24 1.86 10.26
C PHE A 40 -5.05 2.11 11.54
N ALA A 41 -5.55 3.34 11.73
CA ALA A 41 -6.41 3.69 12.85
C ALA A 41 -7.71 2.87 12.85
N LEU A 42 -8.30 2.63 11.67
CA LEU A 42 -9.46 1.76 11.52
C LEU A 42 -9.16 0.32 11.95
N ALA A 43 -8.01 -0.24 11.53
CA ALA A 43 -7.59 -1.57 11.93
C ALA A 43 -7.44 -1.70 13.46
N LEU A 44 -6.82 -0.70 14.09
CA LEU A 44 -6.69 -0.64 15.56
C LEU A 44 -8.05 -0.53 16.25
N PHE A 45 -8.93 0.35 15.75
CA PHE A 45 -10.27 0.50 16.28
C PHE A 45 -11.07 -0.80 16.22
N MET A 46 -10.99 -1.53 15.09
CA MET A 46 -11.63 -2.84 14.96
C MET A 46 -11.04 -3.86 15.94
N ALA A 47 -9.72 -3.86 16.13
CA ALA A 47 -9.09 -4.76 17.09
C ALA A 47 -9.57 -4.49 18.53
N ILE A 48 -9.50 -3.23 18.97
CA ILE A 48 -9.89 -2.81 20.33
C ILE A 48 -11.37 -3.10 20.60
N ARG A 49 -12.23 -2.93 19.59
CA ARG A 49 -13.68 -3.14 19.77
C ARG A 49 -14.09 -4.61 19.77
N ASN A 50 -13.47 -5.46 18.94
CA ASN A 50 -13.98 -6.82 18.71
C ASN A 50 -13.25 -7.90 19.51
N TYR A 51 -11.94 -7.75 19.79
CA TYR A 51 -11.19 -8.82 20.48
C TYR A 51 -11.54 -9.01 21.95
N PRO A 52 -11.82 -7.97 22.78
CA PRO A 52 -12.11 -8.19 24.20
C PRO A 52 -13.30 -9.13 24.44
N GLY A 53 -14.42 -8.91 23.74
CA GLY A 53 -15.58 -9.79 23.85
C GLY A 53 -15.28 -11.22 23.40
N LEU A 54 -14.46 -11.37 22.36
CA LEU A 54 -14.05 -12.67 21.84
C LEU A 54 -13.14 -13.45 22.79
N ILE A 55 -12.29 -12.75 23.56
CA ILE A 55 -11.45 -13.35 24.59
C ILE A 55 -12.32 -13.87 25.73
N ASP A 56 -13.35 -13.11 26.13
CA ASP A 56 -14.31 -13.53 27.14
C ASP A 56 -15.11 -14.75 26.66
N ASP A 57 -15.64 -14.71 25.44
CA ASP A 57 -16.37 -15.83 24.84
C ASP A 57 -15.48 -17.08 24.73
N TYR A 58 -14.19 -16.92 24.43
CA TYR A 58 -13.23 -18.02 24.39
C TYR A 58 -13.01 -18.65 25.78
N LYS A 59 -12.85 -17.83 26.83
CA LYS A 59 -12.73 -18.33 28.21
C LYS A 59 -13.98 -19.12 28.62
N ILE A 60 -15.17 -18.59 28.32
CA ILE A 60 -16.44 -19.27 28.63
C ILE A 60 -16.55 -20.59 27.86
N SER A 61 -16.08 -20.65 26.61
CA SER A 61 -16.13 -21.88 25.80
C SER A 61 -15.30 -23.05 26.34
N GLN A 62 -14.34 -22.81 27.24
CA GLN A 62 -13.50 -23.87 27.81
C GLN A 62 -14.23 -24.72 28.86
N ASN A 63 -15.10 -24.10 29.65
CA ASN A 63 -15.88 -24.79 30.68
C ASN A 63 -17.31 -24.20 30.77
N PRO A 64 -18.13 -24.39 29.73
CA PRO A 64 -19.44 -23.74 29.62
C PRO A 64 -20.48 -24.41 30.52
N VAL A 65 -21.15 -23.61 31.35
CA VAL A 65 -22.29 -24.03 32.18
C VAL A 65 -23.53 -23.28 31.75
N VAL A 66 -24.59 -24.01 31.45
CA VAL A 66 -25.90 -23.42 31.12
C VAL A 66 -26.51 -22.87 32.40
N VAL A 67 -26.85 -21.58 32.39
CA VAL A 67 -27.51 -20.87 33.49
C VAL A 67 -28.84 -20.34 32.98
N ASP A 68 -29.84 -20.23 33.84
CA ASP A 68 -31.18 -19.72 33.48
C ASP A 68 -31.31 -18.25 33.93
N TYR A 69 -30.76 -17.35 33.12
CA TYR A 69 -30.83 -15.90 33.34
C TYR A 69 -31.75 -15.25 32.31
N ASP A 70 -32.38 -14.14 32.69
CA ASP A 70 -33.27 -13.41 31.79
C ASP A 70 -32.47 -12.69 30.70
N VAL A 71 -32.89 -12.85 29.44
CA VAL A 71 -32.21 -12.31 28.27
C VAL A 71 -33.15 -11.47 27.44
N GLU A 72 -32.85 -10.18 27.36
CA GLU A 72 -33.50 -9.26 26.44
C GLU A 72 -32.53 -8.93 25.30
N GLY A 73 -32.90 -9.26 24.05
CA GLY A 73 -32.05 -9.05 22.88
C GLY A 73 -32.77 -8.28 21.77
N THR A 74 -32.11 -7.28 21.19
CA THR A 74 -32.58 -6.61 19.96
C THR A 74 -31.55 -6.74 18.86
N CYS A 75 -31.92 -7.38 17.75
CA CYS A 75 -31.06 -7.56 16.59
C CYS A 75 -31.46 -6.64 15.44
N ARG A 76 -30.48 -5.94 14.86
CA ARG A 76 -30.62 -5.17 13.62
C ARG A 76 -29.91 -5.90 12.49
N ALA A 77 -30.70 -6.54 11.64
CA ALA A 77 -30.19 -7.22 10.46
C ALA A 77 -29.83 -6.25 9.33
N ARG A 78 -28.61 -6.34 8.80
CA ARG A 78 -28.16 -5.60 7.61
C ARG A 78 -27.48 -6.54 6.61
N ARG A 79 -28.27 -7.01 5.63
CA ARG A 79 -27.88 -7.89 4.51
C ARG A 79 -27.18 -9.20 4.93
N ILE A 80 -25.92 -9.12 5.37
CA ILE A 80 -25.03 -10.26 5.66
C ILE A 80 -24.52 -10.19 7.12
N VAL A 81 -24.76 -9.06 7.81
CA VAL A 81 -24.31 -8.83 9.18
C VAL A 81 -25.49 -8.47 10.05
N ASP A 82 -25.64 -9.20 11.16
CA ASP A 82 -26.63 -8.95 12.19
C ASP A 82 -25.92 -8.36 13.42
N ASN A 83 -26.33 -7.15 13.81
CA ASN A 83 -25.84 -6.51 15.03
C ASN A 83 -26.89 -6.69 16.13
N CYS A 84 -26.57 -7.45 17.16
CA CYS A 84 -27.45 -7.74 18.27
C CYS A 84 -26.96 -7.07 19.54
N SER A 85 -27.79 -6.26 20.17
CA SER A 85 -27.55 -5.76 21.53
C SER A 85 -28.32 -6.63 22.50
N VAL A 86 -27.62 -7.24 23.44
CA VAL A 86 -28.18 -8.20 24.40
C VAL A 86 -27.93 -7.69 25.81
N LYS A 87 -28.97 -7.78 26.63
CA LYS A 87 -28.98 -7.46 28.04
C LYS A 87 -29.31 -8.74 28.79
N ILE A 88 -28.39 -9.17 29.63
CA ILE A 88 -28.53 -10.35 30.49
C ILE A 88 -28.72 -9.86 31.92
N THR A 89 -29.80 -10.27 32.57
CA THR A 89 -30.09 -9.96 33.97
C THR A 89 -29.86 -11.22 34.80
N THR A 90 -28.86 -11.20 35.67
CA THR A 90 -28.56 -12.33 36.57
C THR A 90 -29.62 -12.44 37.67
N ASP A 91 -29.66 -13.59 38.34
CA ASP A 91 -30.45 -13.84 39.56
C ASP A 91 -30.13 -12.85 40.69
N THR A 92 -28.89 -12.36 40.76
CA THR A 92 -28.45 -11.31 41.69
C THR A 92 -28.91 -9.90 41.30
N GLY A 93 -29.60 -9.74 40.17
CA GLY A 93 -30.07 -8.46 39.63
C GLY A 93 -28.99 -7.65 38.90
N GLN A 94 -27.82 -8.23 38.65
CA GLN A 94 -26.76 -7.59 37.88
C GLN A 94 -27.14 -7.56 36.40
N VAL A 95 -27.02 -6.39 35.78
CA VAL A 95 -27.33 -6.20 34.36
C VAL A 95 -26.05 -6.16 33.55
N ILE A 96 -25.83 -7.18 32.73
CA ILE A 96 -24.68 -7.30 31.82
C ILE A 96 -25.15 -6.95 30.41
N LYS A 97 -24.55 -5.91 29.81
CA LYS A 97 -24.82 -5.50 28.42
C LYS A 97 -23.69 -5.97 27.52
N ARG A 98 -24.04 -6.67 26.44
CA ARG A 98 -23.10 -7.17 25.44
C ARG A 98 -23.64 -6.87 24.04
N ASP A 99 -22.77 -6.35 23.19
CA ASP A 99 -23.06 -6.17 21.78
C ASP A 99 -22.37 -7.27 20.99
N TYR A 100 -23.14 -8.00 20.18
CA TYR A 100 -22.64 -9.05 19.33
C TYR A 100 -22.84 -8.71 17.86
N THR A 101 -21.88 -9.11 17.05
CA THR A 101 -21.93 -8.97 15.60
C THR A 101 -21.80 -10.36 15.00
N PHE A 102 -22.80 -10.80 14.24
CA PHE A 102 -22.83 -12.12 13.63
C PHE A 102 -22.90 -12.01 12.11
N ILE A 103 -22.34 -13.01 11.43
CA ILE A 103 -22.52 -13.17 9.99
C ILE A 103 -23.76 -14.03 9.79
N GLY A 104 -24.89 -13.33 9.73
CA GLY A 104 -26.22 -13.91 9.59
C GLY A 104 -27.08 -12.93 8.81
N GLY A 105 -27.93 -13.46 7.94
CA GLY A 105 -29.00 -12.70 7.29
C GLY A 105 -30.36 -13.32 7.62
N LYS A 106 -30.47 -13.96 8.79
CA LYS A 106 -31.64 -14.76 9.14
C LYS A 106 -32.79 -13.80 9.46
N LYS A 107 -33.86 -13.86 8.66
CA LYS A 107 -35.11 -13.18 8.97
C LYS A 107 -35.87 -14.00 10.01
N GLY A 108 -35.75 -13.65 11.29
CA GLY A 108 -36.50 -14.29 12.38
C GLY A 108 -35.85 -14.11 13.75
N ASN A 109 -36.53 -14.60 14.79
CA ASN A 109 -36.00 -14.58 16.15
C ASN A 109 -34.93 -15.68 16.32
N TYR A 110 -33.86 -15.34 17.04
CA TYR A 110 -32.85 -16.32 17.46
C TYR A 110 -33.29 -16.93 18.79
N GLN A 111 -33.31 -18.25 18.89
CA GLN A 111 -33.44 -18.93 20.17
C GLN A 111 -32.04 -19.00 20.79
N VAL A 112 -31.89 -18.43 21.97
CA VAL A 112 -30.60 -18.32 22.66
C VAL A 112 -30.74 -18.79 24.10
N VAL A 113 -29.65 -19.31 24.65
CA VAL A 113 -29.54 -19.74 26.05
C VAL A 113 -28.33 -19.06 26.68
N THR A 114 -28.43 -18.68 27.95
CA THR A 114 -27.31 -18.10 28.68
C THR A 114 -26.32 -19.15 29.13
N VAL A 115 -25.04 -18.83 28.95
CA VAL A 115 -23.92 -19.68 29.30
C VAL A 115 -22.94 -18.87 30.13
N ALA A 116 -22.57 -19.39 31.29
CA ALA A 116 -21.53 -18.84 32.16
C ALA A 116 -20.28 -19.73 32.13
N SER A 117 -19.13 -19.17 32.50
CA SER A 117 -17.93 -19.98 32.76
C SER A 117 -18.02 -20.61 34.16
N ALA A 118 -17.76 -21.91 34.27
CA ALA A 118 -17.64 -22.55 35.59
C ALA A 118 -16.46 -22.00 36.41
N ASP A 119 -15.39 -21.58 35.72
CA ASP A 119 -14.16 -21.11 36.36
C ASP A 119 -14.26 -19.65 36.81
N ASP A 120 -15.13 -18.87 36.17
CA ASP A 120 -15.42 -17.47 36.52
C ASP A 120 -16.92 -17.15 36.26
N PRO A 121 -17.78 -17.29 37.29
CA PRO A 121 -19.21 -17.06 37.16
C PRO A 121 -19.61 -15.63 36.78
N SER A 122 -18.67 -14.67 36.83
CA SER A 122 -18.92 -13.29 36.38
C SER A 122 -18.92 -13.15 34.85
N LEU A 123 -18.37 -14.13 34.14
CA LEU A 123 -18.35 -14.19 32.69
C LEU A 123 -19.59 -14.93 32.17
N VAL A 124 -20.53 -14.16 31.61
CA VAL A 124 -21.77 -14.67 31.04
C VAL A 124 -21.93 -14.20 29.60
N THR A 125 -22.30 -15.13 28.72
CA THR A 125 -22.56 -14.90 27.30
C THR A 125 -23.79 -15.70 26.85
N ILE A 126 -24.11 -15.64 25.55
CA ILE A 126 -25.15 -16.48 24.94
C ILE A 126 -24.51 -17.57 24.08
N ASN A 127 -25.14 -18.74 24.00
CA ASN A 127 -24.66 -19.86 23.17
C ASN A 127 -24.42 -19.44 21.71
N LEU A 128 -25.28 -18.58 21.15
CA LEU A 128 -25.14 -18.06 19.80
C LEU A 128 -23.83 -17.30 19.58
N ALA A 129 -23.29 -16.64 20.61
CA ALA A 129 -22.02 -15.94 20.55
C ALA A 129 -20.85 -16.92 20.47
N ILE A 130 -20.87 -17.98 21.28
CA ILE A 130 -19.87 -19.05 21.26
C ILE A 130 -19.85 -19.76 19.90
N ASP A 131 -21.02 -20.09 19.35
CA ASP A 131 -21.15 -20.76 18.05
C ASP A 131 -20.57 -19.93 16.89
N ASN A 132 -20.75 -18.61 16.95
CA ASN A 132 -20.26 -17.70 15.91
C ASN A 132 -18.87 -17.13 16.18
N MET A 133 -18.31 -17.36 17.37
CA MET A 133 -17.02 -16.80 17.80
C MET A 133 -15.91 -17.07 16.78
N ARG A 134 -15.82 -18.31 16.27
CA ARG A 134 -14.82 -18.68 15.27
C ARG A 134 -14.97 -17.90 13.96
N THR A 135 -16.20 -17.71 13.50
CA THR A 135 -16.49 -16.98 12.27
C THR A 135 -16.16 -15.50 12.43
N VAL A 136 -16.54 -14.91 13.56
CA VAL A 136 -16.23 -13.51 13.91
C VAL A 136 -14.73 -13.30 14.06
N PHE A 137 -14.02 -14.24 14.71
CA PHE A 137 -12.57 -14.23 14.83
C PHE A 137 -11.90 -14.20 13.46
N LEU A 138 -12.23 -15.17 12.60
CA LEU A 138 -11.60 -15.31 11.29
C LEU A 138 -11.88 -14.08 10.42
N THR A 139 -13.13 -13.61 10.36
CA THR A 139 -13.48 -12.47 9.52
C THR A 139 -12.87 -11.16 10.00
N THR A 140 -12.90 -10.89 11.30
CA THR A 140 -12.24 -9.71 11.89
C THR A 140 -10.73 -9.76 11.68
N THR A 141 -10.11 -10.91 11.91
CA THR A 141 -8.65 -11.10 11.74
C THR A 141 -8.23 -10.89 10.29
N VAL A 142 -8.94 -11.53 9.34
CA VAL A 142 -8.64 -11.39 7.90
C VAL A 142 -8.78 -9.94 7.45
N LEU A 143 -9.82 -9.24 7.88
CA LEU A 143 -10.03 -7.84 7.52
C LEU A 143 -8.94 -6.92 8.09
N ILE A 144 -8.54 -7.11 9.35
CA ILE A 144 -7.42 -6.38 9.96
C ILE A 144 -6.13 -6.64 9.21
N LEU A 145 -5.81 -7.89 8.89
CA LEU A 145 -4.60 -8.25 8.13
C LEU A 145 -4.59 -7.61 6.74
N LEU A 146 -5.74 -7.57 6.05
CA LEU A 146 -5.85 -6.91 4.75
C LEU A 146 -5.59 -5.40 4.88
N LEU A 147 -6.19 -4.74 5.87
CA LEU A 147 -5.94 -3.31 6.13
C LEU A 147 -4.46 -3.05 6.42
N LEU A 148 -3.83 -3.86 7.28
CA LEU A 148 -2.41 -3.74 7.59
C LEU A 148 -1.50 -3.99 6.38
N LEU A 149 -1.87 -4.92 5.49
CA LEU A 149 -1.13 -5.17 4.26
C LEU A 149 -1.17 -3.95 3.34
N VAL A 150 -2.34 -3.32 3.19
CA VAL A 150 -2.50 -2.12 2.34
C VAL A 150 -1.71 -0.93 2.92
N THR A 151 -1.70 -0.75 4.24
CA THR A 151 -0.91 0.31 4.88
C THR A 151 0.58 0.07 4.74
N TRP A 152 1.04 -1.17 4.92
CA TRP A 152 2.43 -1.56 4.71
C TRP A 152 2.91 -1.31 3.28
N MET A 153 2.12 -1.72 2.28
CA MET A 153 2.43 -1.48 0.87
C MET A 153 2.48 0.01 0.54
N SER A 154 1.57 0.81 1.12
CA SER A 154 1.54 2.27 0.95
C SER A 154 2.78 2.93 1.53
N LEU A 155 3.22 2.51 2.72
CA LEU A 155 4.45 2.98 3.36
C LEU A 155 5.69 2.61 2.55
N GLY A 156 5.78 1.37 2.06
CA GLY A 156 6.88 0.93 1.19
C GLY A 156 7.00 1.77 -0.08
N CYS A 157 5.87 2.09 -0.72
CA CYS A 157 5.84 3.00 -1.87
C CYS A 157 6.26 4.43 -1.49
N PHE A 158 5.84 4.93 -0.32
CA PHE A 158 6.22 6.26 0.16
C PHE A 158 7.74 6.36 0.38
N LEU A 159 8.34 5.38 1.07
CA LEU A 159 9.78 5.33 1.30
C LEU A 159 10.59 5.26 0.00
N ARG A 160 10.11 4.51 -1.01
CA ARG A 160 10.75 4.45 -2.34
C ARG A 160 10.72 5.80 -3.05
N THR A 161 9.58 6.48 -3.05
CA THR A 161 9.46 7.82 -3.64
C THR A 161 10.36 8.83 -2.91
N HIS A 162 10.39 8.82 -1.58
CA HIS A 162 11.24 9.72 -0.81
C HIS A 162 12.73 9.52 -1.14
N LYS A 163 13.18 8.28 -1.32
CA LYS A 163 14.55 7.99 -1.78
C LYS A 163 14.83 8.59 -3.17
N MET A 164 13.89 8.49 -4.10
CA MET A 164 14.04 9.08 -5.44
C MET A 164 14.03 10.60 -5.42
N ILE A 165 13.15 11.23 -4.64
CA ILE A 165 13.11 12.68 -4.47
C ILE A 165 14.45 13.19 -3.90
N LYS A 166 15.04 12.46 -2.94
CA LYS A 166 16.35 12.81 -2.39
C LYS A 166 17.44 12.80 -3.47
N VAL A 167 17.50 11.74 -4.27
CA VAL A 167 18.44 11.64 -5.41
C VAL A 167 18.22 12.80 -6.39
N ILE A 168 16.97 13.07 -6.78
CA ILE A 168 16.63 14.17 -7.68
C ILE A 168 17.11 15.51 -7.11
N LYS A 169 16.88 15.76 -5.82
CA LYS A 169 17.30 17.00 -5.16
C LYS A 169 18.83 17.14 -5.11
N GLU A 170 19.56 16.04 -4.90
CA GLU A 170 21.02 16.03 -4.87
C GLU A 170 21.64 16.35 -6.23
N ILE A 171 21.10 15.80 -7.32
CA ILE A 171 21.61 16.03 -8.69
C ILE A 171 21.06 17.31 -9.34
N ASN A 172 20.04 17.93 -8.75
CA ASN A 172 19.35 19.07 -9.36
C ASN A 172 20.30 20.26 -9.52
N GLY A 173 20.45 20.75 -10.75
CA GLY A 173 21.35 21.86 -11.05
C GLY A 173 22.82 21.46 -11.15
N GLN A 174 23.12 20.18 -11.30
CA GLN A 174 24.46 19.68 -11.61
C GLN A 174 24.62 19.41 -13.11
N LYS A 175 25.87 19.23 -13.52
CA LYS A 175 26.19 18.67 -14.83
C LYS A 175 25.77 17.21 -14.85
N LEU A 176 25.02 16.84 -15.88
CA LEU A 176 24.52 15.49 -16.07
C LEU A 176 25.32 14.82 -17.19
N THR A 177 25.64 13.54 -17.01
CA THR A 177 26.32 12.74 -18.04
C THR A 177 25.42 11.63 -18.55
N PRO A 178 25.33 11.40 -19.88
CA PRO A 178 24.48 10.37 -20.44
C PRO A 178 25.10 8.98 -20.21
N VAL A 179 24.28 8.03 -19.79
CA VAL A 179 24.66 6.63 -19.51
C VAL A 179 23.60 5.68 -20.05
N ILE A 180 24.01 4.52 -20.54
CA ILE A 180 23.10 3.44 -20.95
C ILE A 180 22.91 2.48 -19.79
N VAL A 181 21.64 2.22 -19.44
CA VAL A 181 21.28 1.33 -18.33
C VAL A 181 20.44 0.16 -18.86
N PRO A 182 20.81 -1.09 -18.53
CA PRO A 182 19.96 -2.24 -18.84
C PRO A 182 18.75 -2.25 -17.91
N VAL A 183 17.55 -2.24 -18.49
CA VAL A 183 16.29 -2.23 -17.74
C VAL A 183 15.40 -3.41 -18.14
N LYS A 184 14.55 -3.83 -17.22
CA LYS A 184 13.42 -4.71 -17.50
C LYS A 184 12.15 -3.87 -17.60
N LEU A 185 11.52 -3.85 -18.77
CA LEU A 185 10.26 -3.16 -18.98
C LEU A 185 9.09 -4.06 -18.60
N VAL A 186 8.15 -3.49 -17.85
CA VAL A 186 6.85 -4.07 -17.54
C VAL A 186 5.80 -3.05 -17.95
N SER A 187 4.90 -3.41 -18.85
CA SER A 187 3.81 -2.54 -19.28
C SER A 187 2.50 -3.03 -18.69
N TYR A 188 1.77 -2.10 -18.07
CA TYR A 188 0.43 -2.36 -17.53
C TYR A 188 -0.52 -1.27 -18.01
N GLY A 189 -1.29 -1.59 -19.05
CA GLY A 189 -2.17 -0.63 -19.73
C GLY A 189 -1.39 0.57 -20.26
N LYS A 190 -1.68 1.76 -19.72
CA LYS A 190 -1.07 3.03 -20.13
C LYS A 190 0.28 3.33 -19.47
N ILE A 191 0.66 2.56 -18.44
CA ILE A 191 1.89 2.80 -17.67
C ILE A 191 2.97 1.81 -18.09
N ILE A 192 4.16 2.31 -18.37
CA ILE A 192 5.37 1.54 -18.61
C ILE A 192 6.29 1.73 -17.41
N THR A 193 6.61 0.65 -16.71
CA THR A 193 7.55 0.65 -15.59
C THR A 193 8.87 0.04 -16.03
N ALA A 194 9.94 0.80 -15.92
CA ALA A 194 11.31 0.33 -16.14
C ALA A 194 11.97 -0.02 -14.81
N LEU A 195 12.31 -1.30 -14.63
CA LEU A 195 12.96 -1.82 -13.43
C LEU A 195 14.46 -1.98 -13.70
N TYR A 196 15.30 -1.40 -12.84
CA TYR A 196 16.75 -1.43 -12.99
C TYR A 196 17.46 -1.52 -11.64
N ARG A 197 18.75 -1.84 -11.69
CA ARG A 197 19.63 -1.81 -10.51
C ARG A 197 20.67 -0.73 -10.72
N ALA A 198 20.97 0.00 -9.67
CA ALA A 198 22.02 0.99 -9.67
C ALA A 198 22.68 1.04 -8.29
N SER A 199 23.97 1.38 -8.28
CA SER A 199 24.68 1.75 -7.06
C SER A 199 24.36 3.20 -6.74
N ASN A 200 24.11 3.49 -5.46
CA ASN A 200 24.05 4.88 -5.01
C ASN A 200 25.47 5.46 -4.82
N ALA A 201 25.56 6.73 -4.45
CA ALA A 201 26.83 7.41 -4.12
C ALA A 201 27.68 6.70 -3.05
N GLN A 202 27.09 5.78 -2.27
CA GLN A 202 27.74 4.99 -1.21
C GLN A 202 28.14 3.58 -1.69
N GLY A 203 28.01 3.28 -2.98
CA GLY A 203 28.31 1.96 -3.55
C GLY A 203 27.26 0.87 -3.25
N ILE A 204 26.14 1.22 -2.60
CA ILE A 204 25.09 0.27 -2.25
C ILE A 204 24.20 0.02 -3.47
N ASN A 205 24.16 -1.22 -3.92
CA ASN A 205 23.30 -1.67 -5.01
C ASN A 205 21.84 -1.73 -4.56
N ALA A 206 20.98 -0.90 -5.16
CA ALA A 206 19.55 -0.89 -4.91
C ALA A 206 18.74 -1.14 -6.19
N LYS A 207 17.52 -1.65 -6.02
CA LYS A 207 16.54 -1.80 -7.11
C LYS A 207 15.73 -0.50 -7.23
N TYR A 208 15.69 0.03 -8.44
CA TYR A 208 14.96 1.24 -8.78
C TYR A 208 13.87 0.93 -9.82
N ALA A 209 12.83 1.76 -9.81
CA ALA A 209 11.73 1.67 -10.74
C ALA A 209 11.39 3.07 -11.22
N ALA A 210 11.30 3.27 -12.53
CA ALA A 210 10.84 4.51 -13.13
C ALA A 210 9.54 4.23 -13.90
N ASN A 211 8.51 5.02 -13.63
CA ASN A 211 7.22 4.93 -14.31
C ASN A 211 7.14 5.98 -15.42
N PHE A 212 6.58 5.57 -16.54
CA PHE A 212 6.32 6.42 -17.70
C PHE A 212 4.87 6.24 -18.12
N ASN A 213 4.22 7.32 -18.52
CA ASN A 213 2.91 7.28 -19.13
C ASN A 213 3.06 7.28 -20.65
N LYS A 214 2.48 6.29 -21.32
CA LYS A 214 2.55 6.15 -22.77
C LYS A 214 1.90 7.32 -23.51
N ASP A 215 0.87 7.93 -22.91
CA ASP A 215 0.08 8.98 -23.56
C ASP A 215 0.71 10.38 -23.42
N SER A 216 1.58 10.60 -22.43
CA SER A 216 2.11 11.95 -22.11
C SER A 216 3.62 12.08 -22.14
N ASN A 217 4.37 10.97 -22.17
CA ASN A 217 5.84 11.00 -22.11
C ASN A 217 6.47 10.07 -23.17
N GLY A 218 5.66 9.43 -24.02
CA GLY A 218 6.07 8.41 -25.00
C GLY A 218 6.68 7.10 -24.44
N GLY A 219 7.17 7.09 -23.19
CA GLY A 219 7.90 5.97 -22.60
C GLY A 219 9.40 6.27 -22.46
N PRO A 220 10.21 5.29 -22.03
CA PRO A 220 11.67 5.45 -21.96
C PRO A 220 12.31 5.49 -23.36
N ILE A 221 13.42 6.22 -23.51
CA ILE A 221 14.24 6.18 -24.73
C ILE A 221 15.01 4.86 -24.77
N ILE A 222 14.62 3.95 -25.65
CA ILE A 222 15.24 2.64 -25.82
C ILE A 222 16.40 2.75 -26.82
N ILE A 223 17.56 2.20 -26.45
CA ILE A 223 18.75 2.14 -27.31
C ILE A 223 18.99 0.68 -27.72
N GLY A 224 19.00 0.42 -29.03
CA GLY A 224 19.23 -0.90 -29.60
C GLY A 224 18.05 -1.87 -29.46
N ASP A 225 18.32 -3.15 -29.64
CA ASP A 225 17.27 -4.17 -29.75
C ASP A 225 16.64 -4.55 -28.41
N LYS A 226 15.33 -4.79 -28.48
CA LYS A 226 14.54 -5.31 -27.36
C LYS A 226 14.56 -6.83 -27.36
N ILE A 227 15.29 -7.43 -26.41
CA ILE A 227 15.31 -8.87 -26.23
C ILE A 227 14.28 -9.25 -25.17
N ARG A 228 13.13 -9.78 -25.60
CA ARG A 228 11.95 -10.06 -24.76
C ARG A 228 11.47 -8.80 -24.02
N ASN A 229 11.72 -8.72 -22.71
CA ASN A 229 11.37 -7.58 -21.84
C ASN A 229 12.60 -6.85 -21.30
N LYS A 230 13.81 -7.19 -21.76
CA LYS A 230 15.04 -6.50 -21.40
C LYS A 230 15.46 -5.61 -22.56
N CYS A 231 15.78 -4.36 -22.25
CA CYS A 231 16.30 -3.42 -23.23
C CYS A 231 17.27 -2.46 -22.54
N ASN A 232 18.12 -1.83 -23.34
CA ASN A 232 18.99 -0.76 -22.88
C ASN A 232 18.21 0.55 -23.02
N VAL A 233 18.29 1.41 -22.00
CA VAL A 233 17.58 2.70 -21.97
C VAL A 233 18.57 3.82 -21.69
N LEU A 234 18.34 4.97 -22.32
CA LEU A 234 19.12 6.17 -22.07
C LEU A 234 18.77 6.77 -20.70
N ALA A 235 19.79 7.04 -19.91
CA ALA A 235 19.69 7.63 -18.59
C ALA A 235 20.72 8.74 -18.43
N VAL A 236 20.55 9.53 -17.37
CA VAL A 236 21.50 10.57 -16.97
C VAL A 236 21.92 10.36 -15.53
N VAL A 237 23.20 10.61 -15.22
CA VAL A 237 23.73 10.58 -13.85
C VAL A 237 24.33 11.94 -13.49
N GLY A 238 24.22 12.34 -12.23
CA GLY A 238 24.84 13.57 -11.72
C GLY A 238 26.23 13.29 -11.15
N GLU A 239 27.08 14.31 -11.09
CA GLU A 239 28.42 14.20 -10.50
C GLU A 239 28.40 13.79 -9.02
N SER A 240 27.43 14.29 -8.25
CA SER A 240 27.31 13.96 -6.82
C SER A 240 26.66 12.61 -6.53
N ASN A 241 25.86 12.09 -7.47
CA ASN A 241 25.10 10.86 -7.28
C ASN A 241 24.99 10.08 -8.58
N SER A 242 25.54 8.87 -8.55
CA SER A 242 25.62 7.95 -9.68
C SER A 242 24.33 7.18 -9.97
N VAL A 243 23.23 7.43 -9.23
CA VAL A 243 21.93 6.82 -9.52
C VAL A 243 21.40 7.34 -10.87
N PRO A 244 21.23 6.46 -11.87
CA PRO A 244 20.74 6.87 -13.18
C PRO A 244 19.28 7.27 -13.14
N ILE A 245 18.96 8.40 -13.76
CA ILE A 245 17.60 8.83 -14.06
C ILE A 245 17.32 8.55 -15.53
N LEU A 246 16.39 7.64 -15.79
CA LEU A 246 15.99 7.30 -17.15
C LEU A 246 15.29 8.48 -17.84
N LEU A 247 15.65 8.76 -19.09
CA LEU A 247 15.02 9.80 -19.91
C LEU A 247 13.78 9.26 -20.64
N ASP A 248 12.79 10.13 -20.79
CA ASP A 248 11.58 9.87 -21.57
C ASP A 248 11.71 10.37 -23.02
N GLN A 249 10.93 9.79 -23.94
CA GLN A 249 11.00 10.11 -25.38
C GLN A 249 10.69 11.58 -25.71
N GLU A 250 9.91 12.23 -24.85
CA GLU A 250 9.58 13.64 -24.98
C GLU A 250 10.55 14.56 -24.22
N PHE A 251 11.61 13.99 -23.62
CA PHE A 251 12.65 14.69 -22.85
C PHE A 251 12.11 15.60 -21.73
N MET A 252 10.91 15.33 -21.20
CA MET A 252 10.26 16.16 -20.19
C MET A 252 10.85 16.00 -18.78
N ARG A 253 11.76 15.05 -18.55
CA ARG A 253 12.38 14.81 -17.24
C ARG A 253 13.51 15.77 -16.88
N CYS A 254 14.10 16.47 -17.84
CA CYS A 254 15.10 17.51 -17.58
C CYS A 254 14.77 18.77 -18.38
N ASP A 255 15.29 19.91 -17.95
CA ASP A 255 15.06 21.22 -18.56
C ASP A 255 15.87 21.42 -19.86
N PHE A 256 15.71 20.53 -20.84
CA PHE A 256 16.33 20.69 -22.15
C PHE A 256 15.72 21.88 -22.91
N THR A 257 16.57 22.63 -23.62
CA THR A 257 16.11 23.61 -24.61
C THR A 257 15.68 22.89 -25.89
N TYR A 258 14.89 23.59 -26.72
CA TYR A 258 14.43 23.05 -28.01
C TYR A 258 15.60 22.60 -28.90
N ASN A 259 16.67 23.41 -28.97
CA ASN A 259 17.86 23.13 -29.78
C ASN A 259 18.61 21.90 -29.27
N GLU A 260 18.79 21.78 -27.95
CA GLU A 260 19.45 20.60 -27.34
C GLU A 260 18.63 19.32 -27.56
N MET A 261 17.30 19.41 -27.43
CA MET A 261 16.40 18.28 -27.70
C MET A 261 16.48 17.83 -29.16
N GLN A 262 16.53 18.78 -30.10
CA GLN A 262 16.64 18.45 -31.52
C GLN A 262 17.99 17.79 -31.84
N ALA A 263 19.09 18.33 -31.32
CA ALA A 263 20.41 17.74 -31.50
C ALA A 263 20.50 16.31 -30.90
N LEU A 264 19.88 16.09 -29.74
CA LEU A 264 19.79 14.74 -29.15
C LEU A 264 18.95 13.78 -30.00
N LYS A 265 17.85 14.25 -30.61
CA LYS A 265 17.02 13.43 -31.51
C LYS A 265 17.79 13.04 -32.78
N GLU A 266 18.56 13.96 -33.37
CA GLU A 266 19.44 13.70 -34.52
C GLU A 266 20.63 12.79 -34.16
N ALA A 267 21.10 12.84 -32.91
CA ALA A 267 22.11 11.91 -32.42
C ALA A 267 21.58 10.47 -32.24
N LEU A 268 20.27 10.34 -31.96
CA LEU A 268 19.58 9.06 -31.72
C LEU A 268 18.98 8.41 -32.97
N SER A 269 18.79 9.15 -34.06
CA SER A 269 18.38 8.61 -35.38
C SER A 269 19.55 7.97 -36.12
#